data_AF-A0A6A5KXC6-F1
#
_entry.id   AF-A0A6A5KXC6-F1
#
_cell.length_a   1.000
_cell.length_b   1.000
_cell.length_c   1.000
_cell.angle_alpha   90.00
_cell.angle_beta   90.00
_cell.angle_gamma   90.00
#
_symmetry.space_group_name_H-M   'P 1'
#
loop_
_entity.id
_entity.type
_entity.pdbx_description
1 polymer ?
#
loop_
_entity_poly.entity_id
_entity_poly.type
_entity_poly.pdbx_seq_one_letter_code
_entity_poly.pdbx_strand_id
1 'polypeptide(L)'
;MMICGHGQIGKIIEDMEKDLPSESVDRPDYRRCRTTYGLLSTTYRRANDSNDPEKEYKELQQLEKCLRDRLANLDPSKGLPRKFNGPLDALKDGIDNALNQGVTIEFLIRGLKDVLEEKPNATPAPKPDPVKMVSGARFKKVYEELAIEKKKNKTLNEENNDLVRRLKLYQMHDRTARSVLQQKGRED
;
A
#
# COMPACT_ATOMS: atom_id res chain seq x y z
N MET A 1 -12.86 16.41 11.30
CA MET A 1 -12.45 15.07 10.83
C MET A 1 -11.29 14.65 11.72
N MET A 2 -11.49 13.68 12.61
CA MET A 2 -10.47 13.24 13.56
C MET A 2 -9.52 12.30 12.82
N ILE A 3 -8.22 12.59 12.81
CA ILE A 3 -7.24 11.71 12.16
C ILE A 3 -6.92 10.60 13.15
N CYS A 4 -7.24 9.35 12.82
CA CYS A 4 -6.93 8.22 13.69
C CYS A 4 -5.59 7.60 13.29
N GLY A 5 -4.65 7.52 14.24
CA GLY A 5 -3.40 6.78 14.07
C GLY A 5 -3.59 5.28 14.23
N HIS A 6 -2.60 4.49 13.80
CA HIS A 6 -2.59 3.03 13.99
C HIS A 6 -2.84 2.63 15.45
N GLY A 7 -2.17 3.27 16.42
CA GLY A 7 -2.38 3.00 17.85
C GLY A 7 -3.80 3.29 18.36
N GLN A 8 -4.47 4.30 17.80
CA GLN A 8 -5.85 4.62 18.14
C GLN A 8 -6.82 3.54 17.64
N ILE A 9 -6.56 2.99 16.46
CA ILE A 9 -7.32 1.87 15.89
C ILE A 9 -7.18 0.64 16.78
N GLY A 10 -5.95 0.32 17.23
CA GLY A 10 -5.72 -0.77 18.18
C GLY A 10 -6.49 -0.61 19.47
N LYS A 11 -6.50 0.60 20.04
CA LYS A 11 -7.25 0.89 21.26
C LYS A 11 -8.76 0.76 21.08
N ILE A 12 -9.30 1.21 19.94
CA ILE A 12 -10.74 1.02 19.63
C ILE A 12 -11.08 -0.47 19.61
N ILE A 13 -10.21 -1.29 19.01
CA ILE A 13 -10.39 -2.76 18.98
C ILE A 13 -10.39 -3.30 20.41
N GLU A 14 -9.38 -2.98 21.23
CA GLU A 14 -9.29 -3.43 22.62
C GLU A 14 -10.49 -3.01 23.48
N ASP A 15 -10.98 -1.77 23.33
CA ASP A 15 -12.13 -1.29 24.08
C ASP A 15 -13.42 -2.02 23.69
N MET A 16 -13.57 -2.40 22.41
CA MET A 16 -14.70 -3.20 21.94
C MET A 16 -14.73 -4.61 22.55
N GLU A 17 -13.59 -5.16 22.97
CA GLU A 17 -13.54 -6.49 23.60
C GLU A 17 -14.40 -6.56 24.87
N LYS A 18 -14.40 -5.48 25.65
CA LYS A 18 -15.12 -5.36 26.92
C LYS A 18 -16.63 -5.37 26.73
N ASP A 19 -17.10 -4.92 25.56
CA ASP A 19 -18.51 -4.86 25.21
C ASP A 19 -19.00 -6.13 24.50
N LEU A 20 -18.11 -7.08 24.18
CA LEU A 20 -18.49 -8.33 23.54
C LEU A 20 -19.40 -9.15 24.46
N PRO A 21 -20.41 -9.83 23.91
CA PRO A 21 -21.30 -10.66 24.71
C PRO A 21 -20.52 -11.73 25.48
N SER A 22 -20.80 -12.05 26.75
CA SER A 22 -19.99 -12.97 27.61
C SER A 22 -19.67 -14.36 27.02
N GLU A 23 -18.51 -14.95 27.35
CA GLU A 23 -18.03 -16.27 26.89
C GLU A 23 -18.91 -17.41 27.36
N SER A 24 -19.56 -17.21 28.50
CA SER A 24 -20.52 -18.13 29.09
C SER A 24 -21.83 -18.26 28.32
N VAL A 25 -22.10 -17.38 27.34
CA VAL A 25 -23.34 -17.42 26.55
C VAL A 25 -23.14 -18.30 25.32
N ASP A 26 -23.65 -19.54 25.41
CA ASP A 26 -23.64 -20.50 24.31
C ASP A 26 -24.77 -20.23 23.30
N ARG A 27 -24.73 -19.07 22.65
CA ARG A 27 -25.63 -18.74 21.55
C ARG A 27 -24.83 -18.68 20.25
N PRO A 28 -25.25 -19.38 19.17
CA PRO A 28 -24.44 -19.53 17.96
C PRO A 28 -24.09 -18.19 17.31
N ASP A 29 -25.01 -17.21 17.35
CA ASP A 29 -24.78 -15.88 16.78
C ASP A 29 -23.76 -15.07 17.59
N TYR A 30 -23.75 -15.26 18.92
CA TYR A 30 -22.82 -14.63 19.85
C TYR A 30 -21.40 -15.19 19.62
N ARG A 31 -21.29 -16.51 19.43
CA ARG A 31 -20.03 -17.16 19.03
C ARG A 31 -19.50 -16.65 17.70
N ARG A 32 -20.36 -16.52 16.69
CA ARG A 32 -19.97 -16.01 15.37
C ARG A 32 -19.44 -14.58 15.41
N CYS A 33 -20.01 -13.71 16.26
CA CYS A 33 -19.51 -12.35 16.46
C CYS A 33 -18.13 -12.35 17.12
N ARG A 34 -17.95 -13.18 18.16
CA ARG A 34 -16.64 -13.39 18.78
C ARG A 34 -15.59 -13.88 17.80
N THR A 35 -15.91 -14.86 16.97
CA THR A 35 -14.96 -15.38 15.98
C THR A 35 -14.55 -14.27 15.01
N THR A 36 -15.50 -13.46 14.52
CA THR A 36 -15.17 -12.33 13.64
C THR A 36 -14.33 -11.28 14.34
N TYR A 37 -14.63 -10.95 15.60
CA TYR A 37 -13.81 -10.03 16.38
C TYR A 37 -12.40 -10.59 16.62
N GLY A 38 -12.27 -11.88 16.94
CA GLY A 38 -10.97 -12.53 17.10
C GLY A 38 -10.13 -12.50 15.82
N LEU A 39 -10.78 -12.73 14.66
CA LEU A 39 -10.14 -12.55 13.36
C LEU A 39 -9.71 -11.09 13.15
N LEU A 40 -10.57 -10.12 13.47
CA LEU A 40 -10.28 -8.69 13.37
C LEU A 40 -9.08 -8.28 14.22
N SER A 41 -9.04 -8.70 15.49
CA SER A 41 -7.91 -8.46 16.41
C SER A 41 -6.61 -9.13 15.93
N THR A 42 -6.72 -10.33 15.34
CA THR A 42 -5.55 -11.06 14.83
C THR A 42 -5.01 -10.41 13.55
N THR A 43 -5.89 -10.01 12.63
CA THR A 43 -5.50 -9.29 11.40
C THR A 43 -4.87 -7.94 11.73
N TYR A 44 -5.39 -7.21 12.73
CA TYR A 44 -4.77 -5.98 13.21
C TYR A 44 -3.34 -6.22 13.73
N ARG A 45 -3.14 -7.25 14.55
CA ARG A 45 -1.79 -7.61 15.02
C ARG A 45 -0.88 -8.05 13.88
N ARG A 46 -1.39 -8.83 12.93
CA ARG A 46 -0.64 -9.26 11.74
C ARG A 46 -0.21 -8.09 10.86
N ALA A 47 -0.99 -7.00 10.84
CA ALA A 47 -0.61 -5.79 10.11
C ALA A 47 0.73 -5.19 10.61
N ASN A 48 1.12 -5.43 11.86
CA ASN A 48 2.38 -4.93 12.43
C ASN A 48 3.61 -5.62 11.84
N ASP A 49 3.47 -6.91 11.52
CA ASP A 49 4.56 -7.76 11.04
C ASP A 49 4.49 -8.03 9.52
N SER A 50 3.46 -7.50 8.86
CA SER A 50 3.22 -7.73 7.43
C SER A 50 4.11 -6.87 6.54
N ASN A 51 4.61 -7.47 5.47
CA ASN A 51 5.30 -6.75 4.39
C ASN A 51 4.34 -5.90 3.53
N ASP A 52 3.04 -6.13 3.64
CA ASP A 52 1.99 -5.38 2.94
C ASP A 52 0.85 -5.01 3.91
N PRO A 53 1.04 -3.96 4.71
CA PRO A 53 0.05 -3.57 5.71
C PRO A 53 -1.20 -2.93 5.10
N GLU A 54 -1.14 -2.41 3.87
CA GLU A 54 -2.32 -1.89 3.19
C GLU A 54 -3.32 -3.01 2.87
N LYS A 55 -2.83 -4.18 2.45
CA LYS A 55 -3.68 -5.36 2.26
C LYS A 55 -4.35 -5.79 3.56
N GLU A 56 -3.61 -5.81 4.66
CA GLU A 56 -4.13 -6.16 5.99
C GLU A 56 -5.22 -5.19 6.45
N TYR A 57 -5.06 -3.89 6.16
CA TYR A 57 -6.07 -2.87 6.43
C TYR A 57 -7.33 -3.01 5.55
N LYS A 58 -7.19 -3.46 4.30
CA LYS A 58 -8.35 -3.82 3.47
C LYS A 58 -9.09 -5.02 4.03
N GLU A 59 -8.38 -6.04 4.52
CA GLU A 59 -8.98 -7.19 5.21
C GLU A 59 -9.68 -6.75 6.51
N LEU A 60 -9.07 -5.85 7.29
CA LEU A 60 -9.70 -5.23 8.46
C LEU A 60 -11.00 -4.51 8.12
N GLN A 61 -11.04 -3.75 7.01
CA GLN A 61 -12.24 -3.08 6.56
C GLN A 61 -13.39 -4.07 6.25
N GLN A 62 -13.06 -5.24 5.66
CA GLN A 62 -14.06 -6.27 5.39
C GLN A 62 -14.53 -6.96 6.68
N LEU A 63 -13.63 -7.20 7.63
CA LEU A 63 -13.96 -7.81 8.91
C LEU A 63 -14.83 -6.88 9.77
N GLU A 64 -14.59 -5.56 9.75
CA GLU A 64 -15.46 -4.57 10.41
C GLU A 64 -16.89 -4.63 9.86
N LYS A 65 -17.05 -4.61 8.53
CA LYS A 65 -18.36 -4.74 7.88
C LYS A 65 -19.05 -6.04 8.27
N CYS A 66 -18.33 -7.16 8.22
CA CYS A 66 -18.86 -8.46 8.64
C CYS A 66 -19.29 -8.46 10.11
N LEU A 67 -18.51 -7.82 11.00
CA LEU A 67 -18.83 -7.74 12.41
C LEU A 67 -20.08 -6.89 12.65
N ARG A 68 -20.18 -5.74 11.97
CA ARG A 68 -21.35 -4.86 12.00
C ARG A 68 -22.60 -5.59 11.53
N ASP A 69 -22.54 -6.31 10.42
CA ASP A 69 -23.68 -7.08 9.90
C ASP A 69 -24.11 -8.18 10.87
N ARG A 70 -23.14 -8.91 11.46
CA ARG A 70 -23.46 -9.97 12.44
C ARG A 70 -24.06 -9.40 13.73
N LEU A 71 -23.57 -8.26 14.19
CA LEU A 71 -24.12 -7.54 15.34
C LEU A 71 -25.51 -6.94 15.05
N ALA A 72 -25.79 -6.54 13.82
CA ALA A 72 -27.10 -6.04 13.43
C ALA A 72 -28.16 -7.16 13.37
N ASN A 73 -27.71 -8.37 13.03
CA ASN A 73 -28.55 -9.58 12.99
C ASN A 73 -28.74 -10.25 14.36
N LEU A 74 -28.02 -9.80 15.39
CA LEU A 74 -28.20 -10.23 16.77
C LEU A 74 -29.47 -9.60 17.36
N ASP A 75 -30.60 -10.25 17.11
CA ASP A 75 -31.95 -9.91 17.59
C ASP A 75 -32.65 -8.75 16.82
N PRO A 76 -33.67 -9.05 15.98
CA PRO A 76 -34.40 -8.05 15.20
C PRO A 76 -35.14 -7.00 16.05
N SER A 77 -35.37 -7.30 17.34
CA SER A 77 -36.08 -6.42 18.26
C SER A 77 -35.21 -5.30 18.86
N LYS A 78 -33.88 -5.34 18.64
CA LYS A 78 -32.93 -4.43 19.32
C LYS A 78 -31.97 -3.65 18.41
N GLY A 79 -31.92 -3.95 17.11
CA GLY A 79 -30.99 -3.30 16.19
C GLY A 79 -29.52 -3.47 16.62
N LEU A 80 -28.58 -2.77 15.96
CA LEU A 80 -27.19 -2.77 16.42
C LEU A 80 -27.16 -2.27 17.87
N PRO A 81 -26.60 -3.02 18.84
CA PRO A 81 -26.58 -2.57 20.22
C PRO A 81 -25.93 -1.19 20.28
N ARG A 82 -26.59 -0.21 20.90
CA ARG A 82 -26.11 1.20 20.93
C ARG A 82 -24.67 1.33 21.39
N LYS A 83 -24.20 0.40 22.23
CA LYS A 83 -22.82 0.31 22.72
C LYS A 83 -21.79 0.09 21.60
N PHE A 84 -22.16 -0.59 20.52
CA PHE A 84 -21.29 -0.91 19.40
C PHE A 84 -21.32 0.11 18.26
N ASN A 85 -22.37 0.93 18.12
CA ASN A 85 -22.44 1.96 17.06
C ASN A 85 -21.22 2.90 17.09
N GLY A 86 -20.95 3.51 18.25
CA GLY A 86 -19.84 4.47 18.40
C GLY A 86 -18.46 3.86 18.09
N PRO A 87 -18.08 2.73 18.72
CA PRO A 87 -16.81 2.08 18.46
C PRO A 87 -16.65 1.58 17.02
N LEU A 88 -17.69 0.99 16.43
CA LEU A 88 -17.63 0.52 15.03
C LEU A 88 -17.57 1.69 14.04
N ASP A 89 -18.26 2.80 14.30
CA ASP A 89 -18.17 4.00 13.46
C ASP A 89 -16.76 4.62 13.57
N ALA A 90 -16.20 4.71 14.78
CA ALA A 90 -14.83 5.18 14.99
C ALA A 90 -13.80 4.25 14.35
N LEU A 91 -14.03 2.94 14.38
CA LEU A 91 -13.17 1.94 13.75
C LEU A 91 -13.21 2.07 12.23
N LYS A 92 -14.41 2.18 11.65
CA LYS A 92 -14.61 2.38 10.22
C LYS A 92 -13.95 3.66 9.73
N ASP A 93 -14.21 4.79 10.40
CA ASP A 93 -13.60 6.07 10.06
C ASP A 93 -12.08 6.01 10.20
N GLY A 94 -11.56 5.30 11.21
CA GLY A 94 -10.14 5.11 11.41
C GLY A 94 -9.47 4.30 10.29
N ILE A 95 -10.09 3.18 9.89
CA ILE A 95 -9.61 2.33 8.79
C ILE A 95 -9.67 3.09 7.47
N ASP A 96 -10.78 3.76 7.17
CA ASP A 96 -10.97 4.52 5.93
C ASP A 96 -9.95 5.67 5.84
N ASN A 97 -9.70 6.37 6.94
CA ASN A 97 -8.66 7.41 7.00
C ASN A 97 -7.26 6.83 6.81
N ALA A 98 -6.93 5.70 7.44
CA ALA A 98 -5.63 5.05 7.30
C ALA A 98 -5.38 4.63 5.84
N LEU A 99 -6.39 4.04 5.19
CA LEU A 99 -6.32 3.65 3.78
C LEU A 99 -6.20 4.88 2.86
N ASN A 100 -6.97 5.94 3.09
CA ASN A 100 -6.92 7.17 2.30
C ASN A 100 -5.58 7.91 2.43
N GLN A 101 -4.94 7.87 3.60
CA GLN A 101 -3.64 8.51 3.85
C GLN A 101 -2.44 7.67 3.41
N GLY A 102 -2.69 6.41 3.03
CA GLY A 102 -1.68 5.39 2.76
C GLY A 102 -1.15 4.74 4.04
N VAL A 103 -1.34 3.42 4.15
CA VAL A 103 -0.81 2.60 5.25
C VAL A 103 0.62 2.21 4.90
N THR A 104 1.59 2.97 5.40
CA THR A 104 3.02 2.70 5.22
C THR A 104 3.65 2.11 6.49
N ILE A 105 4.86 1.56 6.37
CA ILE A 105 5.63 1.08 7.53
C ILE A 105 5.85 2.21 8.54
N GLU A 106 6.08 3.45 8.09
CA GLU A 106 6.20 4.63 8.97
C GLU A 106 4.91 4.92 9.76
N PHE A 107 3.73 4.70 9.16
CA PHE A 107 2.44 4.85 9.85
C PHE A 107 2.30 3.85 11.00
N LEU A 108 2.73 2.60 10.79
CA LEU A 108 2.76 1.56 11.83
C LEU A 108 3.78 1.89 12.92
N ILE A 109 5.01 2.26 12.54
CA ILE A 109 6.07 2.64 13.48
C ILE A 109 5.62 3.80 14.37
N ARG A 110 4.95 4.81 13.80
CA ARG A 110 4.42 5.93 14.60
C ARG A 110 3.34 5.44 15.56
N GLY A 111 2.39 4.63 15.10
CA GLY A 111 1.36 4.09 15.99
C GLY A 111 1.91 3.23 17.12
N LEU A 112 2.94 2.41 16.87
CA LEU A 112 3.61 1.62 17.90
C LEU A 112 4.33 2.52 18.92
N LYS A 113 4.98 3.60 18.46
CA LYS A 113 5.56 4.61 19.36
C LYS A 113 4.50 5.31 20.20
N ASP A 114 3.37 5.70 19.59
CA ASP A 114 2.26 6.36 20.29
C ASP A 114 1.68 5.46 21.40
N VAL A 115 1.62 4.14 21.17
CA VAL A 115 1.22 3.14 22.20
C VAL A 115 2.28 3.02 23.30
N LEU A 116 3.56 2.93 22.96
CA LEU A 116 4.66 2.84 23.92
C LEU A 116 4.79 4.10 24.80
N GLU A 117 4.42 5.27 24.28
CA GLU A 117 4.38 6.53 25.03
C GLU A 117 3.08 6.74 25.82
N GLU A 118 2.20 5.72 25.91
CA GLU A 118 0.86 5.79 26.54
C GLU A 118 -0.03 6.92 25.98
N LYS A 119 0.20 7.33 24.73
CA LYS A 119 -0.63 8.30 24.00
C LYS A 119 -1.31 7.65 22.79
N PRO A 120 -2.08 6.57 22.95
CA PRO A 120 -2.76 5.91 21.84
C PRO A 120 -3.84 6.82 21.20
N ASN A 121 -4.26 7.87 21.89
CA ASN A 121 -5.20 8.88 21.39
C ASN A 121 -4.49 10.07 20.71
N ALA A 122 -3.16 10.06 20.59
CA ALA A 122 -2.43 11.12 19.90
C ALA A 122 -2.91 11.18 18.46
N THR A 123 -3.62 12.26 18.14
CA THR A 123 -4.05 12.54 16.78
C THR A 123 -2.77 12.77 15.97
N PRO A 124 -2.50 11.98 14.92
CA PRO A 124 -1.49 12.33 13.94
C PRO A 124 -1.57 13.80 13.60
N ALA A 125 -0.44 14.52 13.71
CA ALA A 125 -0.34 15.81 13.04
C ALA A 125 -0.81 15.59 11.59
N PRO A 126 -1.73 16.42 11.06
CA PRO A 126 -2.11 16.36 9.66
C PRO A 126 -0.83 16.29 8.85
N LYS A 127 -0.67 15.27 7.99
CA LYS A 127 0.43 15.30 7.02
C LYS A 127 0.31 16.67 6.35
N PRO A 128 1.33 17.54 6.42
CA PRO A 128 1.26 18.81 5.72
C PRO A 128 0.94 18.48 4.26
N ASP A 129 -0.02 19.20 3.68
CA ASP A 129 -0.34 19.04 2.25
C ASP A 129 0.99 18.98 1.49
N PRO A 130 1.18 17.96 0.63
CA PRO A 130 2.45 17.80 -0.07
C PRO A 130 2.81 19.13 -0.69
N VAL A 131 3.84 19.76 -0.13
CA VAL A 131 4.24 21.10 -0.53
C VAL A 131 4.55 20.99 -2.01
N LYS A 132 3.74 21.64 -2.84
CA LYS A 132 4.00 21.73 -4.27
C LYS A 132 5.24 22.58 -4.43
N MET A 133 6.41 21.93 -4.38
CA MET A 133 7.73 22.54 -4.56
C MET A 133 7.84 23.22 -5.93
N VAL A 134 6.96 22.85 -6.86
CA VAL A 134 6.90 23.34 -8.23
C VAL A 134 5.43 23.51 -8.63
N SER A 135 5.11 24.57 -9.38
CA SER A 135 3.75 24.77 -9.89
C SER A 135 3.34 23.64 -10.83
N GLY A 136 2.07 23.26 -10.85
CA GLY A 136 1.57 22.18 -11.71
C GLY A 136 1.87 22.39 -13.20
N ALA A 137 1.88 23.66 -13.65
CA ALA A 137 2.28 24.03 -15.00
C ALA A 137 3.77 23.71 -15.29
N ARG A 138 4.67 24.02 -14.35
CA ARG A 138 6.10 23.69 -14.48
C ARG A 138 6.35 22.19 -14.45
N PHE A 139 5.64 21.45 -13.58
CA PHE A 139 5.72 19.98 -13.55
C PHE A 139 5.28 19.35 -14.87
N LYS A 140 4.12 19.78 -15.41
CA LYS A 140 3.60 19.30 -16.69
C LYS A 140 4.59 19.56 -17.84
N LYS A 141 5.17 20.77 -17.89
CA LYS A 141 6.18 21.13 -18.89
C LYS A 141 7.41 20.22 -18.82
N VAL A 142 7.98 20.03 -17.63
CA VAL A 142 9.16 19.15 -17.44
C VAL A 142 8.83 17.70 -17.79
N TYR A 143 7.62 17.22 -17.47
CA TYR A 143 7.18 15.88 -17.81
C TYR A 143 7.05 15.66 -19.32
N GLU A 144 6.49 16.64 -20.03
CA GLU A 144 6.39 16.63 -21.50
C GLU A 144 7.78 16.69 -22.15
N GLU A 145 8.67 17.57 -21.66
CA GLU A 145 10.06 17.65 -22.11
C GLU A 145 10.82 16.33 -21.89
N LEU A 146 10.64 15.69 -20.73
CA LEU A 146 11.23 14.38 -20.43
C LEU A 146 10.72 13.30 -21.40
N ALA A 147 9.44 13.32 -21.74
CA ALA A 147 8.85 12.36 -22.68
C ALA A 147 9.42 12.54 -24.10
N ILE A 148 9.64 13.80 -24.53
CA ILE A 148 10.27 14.12 -25.81
C ILE A 148 11.73 13.64 -25.83
N GLU A 149 12.50 13.94 -24.78
CA GLU A 149 13.92 13.59 -24.74
C GLU A 149 14.13 12.06 -24.61
N LYS A 150 13.23 11.36 -23.92
CA LYS A 150 13.23 9.88 -23.91
C LYS A 150 12.98 9.29 -25.29
N LYS A 151 12.04 9.84 -26.07
CA LYS A 151 11.79 9.40 -27.44
C LYS A 151 13.01 9.65 -28.33
N LYS A 152 13.62 10.83 -28.23
CA LYS A 152 14.83 11.19 -28.97
C LYS A 152 16.02 10.27 -28.63
N ASN A 153 16.24 9.99 -27.35
CA ASN A 153 17.28 9.04 -26.92
C ASN A 153 17.02 7.62 -27.46
N LYS A 154 15.76 7.18 -27.51
CA LYS A 154 15.42 5.88 -28.10
C LYS A 154 15.82 5.82 -29.58
N THR A 155 15.45 6.83 -30.37
CA THR A 155 15.81 6.92 -31.79
C THR A 155 17.32 6.96 -32.00
N LEU A 156 18.04 7.80 -31.25
CA LEU A 156 19.50 7.89 -31.34
C LEU A 156 20.19 6.57 -30.96
N ASN A 157 19.66 5.82 -29.99
CA ASN A 157 20.18 4.49 -29.66
C ASN A 157 19.94 3.48 -30.77
N GLU A 158 18.76 3.50 -31.42
CA GLU A 158 18.46 2.65 -32.57
C GLU A 158 19.43 2.95 -33.73
N GLU A 159 19.62 4.23 -34.07
CA GLU A 159 20.56 4.67 -35.10
C GLU A 159 22.01 4.28 -34.78
N ASN A 160 22.46 4.49 -33.53
CA ASN A 160 23.80 4.09 -33.10
C ASN A 160 23.99 2.58 -33.21
N ASN A 161 23.00 1.78 -32.81
CA ASN A 161 23.08 0.33 -32.93
C ASN A 161 23.17 -0.11 -34.40
N ASP A 162 22.45 0.54 -35.30
CA ASP A 162 22.52 0.25 -36.74
C ASP A 162 23.86 0.65 -37.35
N LEU A 163 24.40 1.81 -36.99
CA LEU A 163 25.72 2.25 -37.43
C LEU A 163 26.82 1.31 -36.92
N VAL A 164 26.75 0.87 -35.66
CA VAL A 164 27.68 -0.10 -35.09
C VAL A 164 27.61 -1.43 -35.83
N ARG A 165 26.41 -1.91 -36.20
CA ARG A 165 26.27 -3.12 -37.02
C ARG A 165 26.91 -2.95 -38.39
N ARG A 166 26.61 -1.86 -39.09
CA ARG A 166 27.19 -1.57 -40.42
C ARG A 166 28.71 -1.50 -40.36
N LEU A 167 29.25 -0.80 -39.37
CA LEU A 167 30.69 -0.67 -39.18
C LEU A 167 31.36 -2.03 -38.90
N LYS A 168 30.74 -2.89 -38.10
CA LYS A 168 31.22 -4.27 -37.90
C LYS A 168 31.22 -5.07 -39.20
N LEU A 169 30.18 -4.96 -40.02
CA LEU A 169 30.13 -5.64 -41.33
C LEU A 169 31.24 -5.16 -42.27
N TYR A 170 31.45 -3.84 -42.36
CA TYR A 170 32.53 -3.28 -43.16
C TYR A 170 33.92 -3.73 -42.66
N GLN A 171 34.15 -3.72 -41.35
CA GLN A 171 35.40 -4.21 -40.77
C GLN A 171 35.63 -5.70 -41.01
N MET A 172 34.58 -6.52 -40.97
CA MET A 172 34.66 -7.94 -41.32
C MET A 172 35.01 -8.12 -42.80
N HIS A 173 34.32 -7.42 -43.70
CA HIS A 173 34.60 -7.47 -45.15
C HIS A 173 36.03 -7.02 -45.48
N ASP A 174 36.50 -5.93 -44.88
CA ASP A 174 37.87 -5.43 -45.10
C ASP A 174 38.92 -6.43 -44.57
N ARG A 175 38.69 -7.05 -43.41
CA ARG A 175 39.57 -8.12 -42.90
C ARG A 175 39.61 -9.33 -43.83
N THR A 176 38.46 -9.77 -44.33
CA THR A 176 38.38 -10.89 -45.29
C THR A 176 39.04 -10.55 -46.62
N ALA A 177 38.84 -9.34 -47.15
CA ALA A 177 39.49 -8.89 -48.38
C ALA A 177 41.01 -8.87 -48.23
N ARG A 178 41.53 -8.35 -47.10
CA ARG A 178 42.96 -8.35 -46.80
C ARG A 178 43.55 -9.75 -46.63
N SER A 179 42.82 -10.68 -46.02
CA SER A 179 43.29 -12.08 -45.89
C SER A 179 43.34 -12.80 -47.23
N VAL A 180 42.37 -12.58 -48.12
CA VAL A 180 42.36 -13.18 -49.48
C VAL A 180 43.53 -12.65 -50.32
N LEU A 181 43.82 -11.34 -50.25
CA LEU A 181 44.98 -10.76 -50.93
C LEU A 181 46.32 -11.31 -50.41
N GLN A 182 46.43 -11.55 -49.09
CA GLN A 182 47.62 -12.18 -48.50
C GLN A 182 47.80 -13.66 -48.86
N GLN A 183 46.72 -14.39 -49.13
CA GLN A 183 46.81 -15.78 -49.59
C GLN A 183 47.20 -15.85 -51.06
N LYS A 184 46.63 -14.98 -51.89
CA LYS A 184 46.91 -14.95 -53.33
C LYS A 184 48.36 -14.55 -53.64
N GLY A 185 48.96 -13.65 -52.86
CA GLY A 185 50.37 -13.29 -52.99
C GLY A 185 51.38 -14.30 -52.41
N ARG A 186 50.94 -15.46 -51.92
CA ARG A 186 51.83 -16.58 -51.52
C ARG A 186 51.79 -17.77 -52.48
N GLU A 187 50.91 -17.73 -53.48
CA GLU A 187 50.74 -18.77 -54.50
C GLU A 187 51.42 -18.41 -55.85
N ASP A 188 52.02 -17.23 -55.93
CA ASP A 188 52.93 -16.77 -57.01
C ASP A 188 54.40 -16.83 -56.54
#